data_AF-K1TG26-F1
#
_entry.id   AF-K1TG26-F1
#
_cell.length_a   1.000
_cell.length_b   1.000
_cell.length_c   1.000
_cell.angle_alpha   90.00
_cell.angle_beta   90.00
_cell.angle_gamma   90.00
#
_symmetry.space_group_name_H-M   'P 1'
#
loop_
_entity.id
_entity.type
_entity.pdbx_description
1 polymer ?
#
loop_
_entity_poly.entity_id
_entity_poly.type
_entity_poly.pdbx_seq_one_letter_code
_entity_poly.pdbx_strand_id
1 'polypeptide(L)'
;SAAAHLKNCDRIVLMCATLGQGVDVLLRHLQVSDMASAVIVDSLAGAAIEQVCNRAETEIFEKVHSSSRTWRYSPGYGDLPLDIQFDLLTLLQAQKRIGLTVMNSNMMVPAKSVTAFIGLSEGEVDRSTRGCESCNMKDRCKFRKSGGHCGN
;
A
#
# COMPACT_ATOMS: atom_id res chain seq x y z
N SER A 1 14.36 5.42 4.67
CA SER A 1 14.58 4.15 3.95
C SER A 1 13.75 3.06 4.58
N ALA A 2 13.50 1.95 3.88
CA ALA A 2 12.86 0.76 4.46
C ALA A 2 13.66 0.23 5.68
N ALA A 3 14.99 0.28 5.63
CA ALA A 3 15.86 -0.09 6.75
C ALA A 3 15.68 0.83 7.98
N ALA A 4 15.59 2.15 7.77
CA ALA A 4 15.32 3.08 8.87
C ALA A 4 13.90 2.91 9.43
N HIS A 5 12.92 2.61 8.56
CA HIS A 5 11.54 2.34 8.96
C HIS A 5 11.41 1.11 9.86
N LEU A 6 12.23 0.08 9.62
CA LEU A 6 12.27 -1.14 10.44
C LEU A 6 13.30 -1.08 11.57
N LYS A 7 13.89 0.09 11.83
CA LYS A 7 14.85 0.25 12.93
C LYS A 7 14.14 -0.08 14.25
N ASN A 8 14.80 -0.90 15.07
CA ASN A 8 14.29 -1.41 16.35
C ASN A 8 13.04 -2.32 16.23
N CYS A 9 12.67 -2.75 15.03
CA CYS A 9 11.63 -3.77 14.85
C CYS A 9 12.26 -5.17 14.91
N ASP A 10 11.66 -6.09 15.66
CA ASP A 10 12.10 -7.49 15.78
C ASP A 10 11.27 -8.44 14.90
N ARG A 11 10.05 -8.03 14.53
CA ARG A 11 9.14 -8.79 13.67
C ARG A 11 8.51 -7.89 12.61
N ILE A 12 8.01 -8.51 11.54
CA ILE A 12 7.23 -7.82 10.51
C ILE A 12 5.92 -8.56 10.25
N VAL A 13 4.88 -7.80 9.97
CA VAL A 13 3.64 -8.28 9.37
C VAL A 13 3.68 -7.94 7.90
N LEU A 14 3.41 -8.92 7.04
CA LEU A 14 3.16 -8.70 5.62
C LEU A 14 1.65 -8.69 5.37
N MET A 15 1.18 -7.78 4.53
CA MET A 15 -0.21 -7.74 4.10
C MET A 15 -0.35 -7.37 2.63
N CYS A 16 -1.41 -7.86 2.02
CA CYS A 16 -1.85 -7.42 0.71
C CYS A 16 -3.38 -7.40 0.64
N ALA A 17 -3.92 -6.51 -0.18
CA ALA A 17 -5.36 -6.34 -0.35
C ALA A 17 -5.66 -5.95 -1.80
N THR A 18 -6.84 -6.32 -2.29
CA THR A 18 -7.34 -5.93 -3.60
C THR A 18 -8.85 -5.73 -3.55
N LEU A 19 -9.38 -4.80 -4.33
CA LEU A 19 -10.83 -4.70 -4.57
C LEU A 19 -11.33 -5.72 -5.61
N GLY A 20 -10.43 -6.50 -6.20
CA GLY A 20 -10.76 -7.51 -7.20
C GLY A 20 -10.89 -6.95 -8.61
N GLN A 21 -10.92 -7.86 -9.58
CA GLN A 21 -10.92 -7.52 -11.01
C GLN A 21 -12.21 -6.81 -11.48
N GLY A 22 -13.30 -6.91 -10.71
CA GLY A 22 -14.57 -6.24 -11.03
C GLY A 22 -14.44 -4.73 -11.14
N VAL A 23 -13.57 -4.11 -10.33
CA VAL A 23 -13.31 -2.66 -10.40
C VAL A 23 -12.59 -2.30 -11.71
N ASP A 24 -11.62 -3.09 -12.13
CA ASP A 24 -10.88 -2.87 -13.37
C ASP A 24 -11.81 -2.98 -14.60
N VAL A 25 -12.73 -3.96 -14.59
CA VAL A 25 -13.74 -4.14 -15.64
C VAL A 25 -14.70 -2.94 -15.69
N LEU A 26 -15.20 -2.50 -14.54
CA LEU A 26 -16.08 -1.34 -14.43
C LEU A 26 -15.40 -0.07 -14.95
N LEU A 27 -14.16 0.18 -14.53
CA LEU A 27 -13.39 1.35 -14.97
C LEU A 27 -13.17 1.33 -16.48
N ARG A 28 -12.82 0.18 -17.06
CA ARG A 28 -12.64 0.05 -18.52
C ARG A 28 -13.92 0.35 -19.29
N HIS A 29 -15.07 -0.08 -18.78
CA HIS A 29 -16.35 0.26 -19.38
C HIS A 29 -16.63 1.77 -19.31
N LEU A 30 -16.47 2.37 -18.12
CA LEU A 30 -16.71 3.79 -17.91
C LEU A 30 -15.75 4.67 -18.73
N GLN A 31 -14.49 4.28 -18.90
CA GLN A 31 -13.54 5.02 -19.73
C GLN A 31 -14.00 5.19 -21.19
N VAL A 32 -14.84 4.28 -21.69
CA VAL A 32 -15.42 4.37 -23.04
C VAL A 32 -16.77 5.08 -23.02
N SER A 33 -17.63 4.80 -22.04
CA SER A 33 -19.00 5.31 -22.00
C SER A 33 -19.15 6.69 -21.35
N ASP A 34 -18.39 6.96 -20.29
CA ASP A 34 -18.44 8.19 -19.50
C ASP A 34 -17.12 8.39 -18.73
N MET A 35 -16.23 9.20 -19.32
CA MET A 35 -14.92 9.50 -18.73
C MET A 35 -15.01 10.22 -17.38
N ALA A 36 -16.03 11.05 -17.16
CA ALA A 36 -16.19 11.77 -15.88
C ALA A 36 -16.51 10.78 -14.76
N SER A 37 -17.44 9.85 -15.02
CA SER A 37 -17.75 8.76 -14.09
C SER A 37 -16.56 7.83 -13.87
N ALA A 38 -15.74 7.55 -14.90
CA ALA A 38 -14.52 6.75 -14.74
C ALA A 38 -13.57 7.37 -13.71
N VAL A 39 -13.32 8.69 -13.80
CA VAL A 39 -12.46 9.41 -12.85
C VAL A 39 -13.02 9.39 -11.43
N ILE A 40 -14.33 9.59 -11.28
CA ILE A 40 -15.00 9.56 -9.98
C ILE A 40 -14.89 8.17 -9.35
N VAL A 41 -15.22 7.11 -10.10
CA VAL A 41 -15.15 5.73 -9.63
C VAL A 41 -13.71 5.32 -9.30
N ASP A 42 -12.73 5.76 -10.09
CA ASP A 42 -11.32 5.45 -9.84
C ASP A 42 -10.85 6.05 -8.50
N SER A 43 -11.31 7.27 -8.20
CA SER A 43 -11.06 7.98 -6.95
C SER A 43 -11.73 7.28 -5.77
N LEU A 44 -12.99 6.88 -5.93
CA LEU A 44 -13.72 6.11 -4.91
C LEU A 44 -13.08 4.74 -4.65
N ALA A 45 -12.61 4.06 -5.69
CA ALA A 45 -11.88 2.81 -5.55
C ALA A 45 -10.56 2.99 -4.79
N GLY A 46 -9.87 4.12 -5.00
CA GLY A 46 -8.71 4.51 -4.19
C GLY A 46 -9.05 4.66 -2.71
N ALA A 47 -10.17 5.32 -2.38
CA ALA A 47 -10.62 5.43 -0.99
C ALA A 47 -11.07 4.09 -0.40
N ALA A 48 -11.73 3.25 -1.20
CA ALA A 48 -12.24 1.96 -0.75
C ALA A 48 -11.13 0.95 -0.42
N ILE A 49 -10.05 0.90 -1.22
CA ILE A 49 -8.93 -0.02 -0.91
C ILE A 49 -8.23 0.36 0.40
N GLU A 50 -8.16 1.65 0.75
CA GLU A 50 -7.61 2.08 2.03
C GLU A 50 -8.48 1.64 3.22
N GLN A 51 -9.81 1.67 3.06
CA GLN A 51 -10.71 1.14 4.09
C GLN A 51 -10.52 -0.37 4.29
N VAL A 52 -10.31 -1.12 3.21
CA VAL A 52 -9.97 -2.55 3.28
C VAL A 52 -8.64 -2.75 4.00
N CYS A 53 -7.62 -1.94 3.69
CA CYS A 53 -6.32 -2.02 4.37
C CYS A 53 -6.43 -1.69 5.87
N ASN A 54 -7.21 -0.67 6.24
CA ASN A 54 -7.43 -0.33 7.64
C ASN A 54 -8.16 -1.44 8.40
N ARG A 55 -9.17 -2.08 7.78
CA ARG A 55 -9.86 -3.23 8.37
C ARG A 55 -8.93 -4.43 8.54
N ALA A 56 -8.16 -4.77 7.50
CA ALA A 56 -7.19 -5.85 7.57
C ALA A 56 -6.13 -5.60 8.66
N GLU A 57 -5.66 -4.36 8.79
CA GLU A 57 -4.76 -3.97 9.87
C GLU A 57 -5.38 -4.21 11.25
N THR A 58 -6.63 -3.79 11.47
CA THR A 58 -7.37 -4.06 12.71
C THR A 58 -7.46 -5.57 13.00
N GLU A 59 -7.91 -6.37 12.03
CA GLU A 59 -8.07 -7.82 12.19
C GLU A 59 -6.74 -8.55 12.46
N ILE A 60 -5.64 -8.07 11.88
CA ILE A 60 -4.30 -8.60 12.16
C ILE A 60 -3.91 -8.33 13.61
N PHE A 61 -4.10 -7.09 14.08
CA PHE A 61 -3.65 -6.67 15.40
C PHE A 61 -4.59 -7.08 16.55
N GLU A 62 -5.78 -7.59 16.23
CA GLU A 62 -6.57 -8.37 17.18
C GLU A 62 -5.92 -9.73 17.51
N LYS A 63 -5.11 -10.27 16.60
CA LYS A 63 -4.51 -11.61 16.70
C LYS A 63 -3.00 -11.58 16.97
N VAL A 64 -2.35 -10.46 16.67
CA VAL A 64 -0.91 -10.28 16.82
C VAL A 64 -0.63 -9.24 17.89
N HIS A 65 -0.02 -9.67 19.00
CA HIS A 65 0.40 -8.78 20.07
C HIS A 65 1.75 -8.13 19.75
N SER A 66 1.84 -6.83 20.01
CA SER A 66 3.08 -6.04 19.96
C SER A 66 2.92 -4.81 20.84
N SER A 67 3.95 -4.46 21.59
CA SER A 67 3.97 -3.22 22.40
C SER A 67 3.94 -1.97 21.52
N SER A 68 4.57 -2.01 20.34
CA SER A 68 4.51 -0.93 19.37
C SER A 68 4.60 -1.42 17.92
N ARG A 69 4.14 -0.57 16.99
CA ARG A 69 4.16 -0.85 15.54
C ARG A 69 4.41 0.39 14.71
N THR A 70 5.01 0.21 13.55
CA THR A 70 5.21 1.26 12.54
C THR A 70 3.91 1.50 11.75
N TRP A 71 3.93 2.47 10.84
CA TRP A 71 2.91 2.58 9.79
C TRP A 71 3.18 1.58 8.64
N ARG A 72 2.19 1.38 7.75
CA ARG A 72 2.27 0.52 6.56
C ARG A 72 3.29 1.06 5.55
N TYR A 73 4.36 0.32 5.29
CA TYR A 73 5.35 0.67 4.27
C TYR A 73 5.18 -0.23 3.05
N SER A 74 5.14 0.37 1.87
CA SER A 74 4.87 -0.33 0.61
C SER A 74 6.05 -0.23 -0.35
N PRO A 75 6.32 -1.26 -1.17
CA PRO A 75 7.26 -1.17 -2.28
C PRO A 75 6.96 0.00 -3.23
N GLY A 76 8.00 0.64 -3.76
CA GLY A 76 7.86 1.84 -4.57
C GLY A 76 7.84 3.15 -3.78
N TYR A 77 7.73 3.08 -2.45
CA TYR A 77 7.97 4.23 -1.57
C TYR A 77 9.42 4.24 -1.08
N GLY A 78 9.98 5.44 -0.94
CA GLY A 78 11.32 5.62 -0.41
C GLY A 78 12.40 5.03 -1.32
N ASP A 79 13.20 4.13 -0.74
CA ASP A 79 14.29 3.40 -1.40
C ASP A 79 13.95 1.92 -1.62
N LEU A 80 12.71 1.50 -1.35
CA LEU A 80 12.30 0.12 -1.52
C LEU A 80 11.93 -0.15 -2.99
N PRO A 81 12.66 -1.02 -3.71
CA PRO A 81 12.40 -1.23 -5.12
C PRO A 81 11.07 -1.97 -5.34
N LEU A 82 10.47 -1.74 -6.51
CA LEU A 82 9.13 -2.27 -6.85
C LEU A 82 9.13 -3.78 -7.13
N ASP A 83 10.27 -4.35 -7.50
CA ASP A 83 10.45 -5.76 -7.86
C ASP A 83 10.17 -6.71 -6.67
N ILE A 84 10.46 -6.27 -5.44
CA ILE A 84 10.20 -7.03 -4.21
C ILE A 84 8.72 -7.38 -4.02
N GLN A 85 7.80 -6.68 -4.70
CA GLN A 85 6.37 -7.02 -4.64
C GLN A 85 6.09 -8.46 -5.05
N PHE A 86 6.82 -8.99 -6.03
CA PHE A 86 6.65 -10.38 -6.47
C PHE A 86 6.93 -11.36 -5.32
N ASP A 87 8.03 -11.15 -4.60
CA ASP A 87 8.41 -11.99 -3.47
C ASP A 87 7.41 -11.87 -2.32
N LEU A 88 6.95 -10.65 -2.01
CA LEU A 88 5.94 -10.41 -0.96
C LEU A 88 4.62 -11.13 -1.27
N LEU A 89 4.12 -11.02 -2.50
CA LEU A 89 2.89 -11.70 -2.92
C LEU A 89 3.04 -13.21 -2.95
N THR A 90 4.23 -13.71 -3.30
CA THR A 90 4.55 -15.14 -3.30
C THR A 90 4.54 -15.69 -1.87
N LEU A 91 5.19 -15.00 -0.91
CA LEU A 91 5.17 -15.36 0.51
C LEU A 91 3.75 -15.39 1.08
N LEU A 92 2.91 -14.43 0.69
CA LEU A 92 1.51 -14.36 1.10
C LEU A 92 0.59 -15.35 0.36
N GLN A 93 1.09 -16.05 -0.66
CA GLN A 93 0.30 -16.86 -1.59
C GLN A 93 -0.89 -16.08 -2.18
N ALA A 94 -0.68 -14.79 -2.45
CA ALA A 94 -1.75 -13.84 -2.74
C ALA A 94 -2.54 -14.21 -4.00
N GLN A 95 -1.88 -14.72 -5.04
CA GLN A 95 -2.55 -15.15 -6.27
C GLN A 95 -3.55 -16.28 -5.99
N LYS A 96 -3.18 -17.25 -5.14
CA LYS A 96 -4.05 -18.37 -4.78
C LYS A 96 -5.19 -17.96 -3.84
N ARG A 97 -4.93 -17.05 -2.90
CA ARG A 97 -5.88 -16.69 -1.84
C ARG A 97 -6.88 -15.62 -2.28
N ILE A 98 -6.42 -14.60 -3.00
CA ILE A 98 -7.21 -13.41 -3.34
C ILE A 98 -7.09 -12.99 -4.82
N GLY A 99 -6.39 -13.78 -5.66
CA GLY A 99 -6.25 -13.49 -7.08
C GLY A 99 -5.31 -12.32 -7.41
N LEU A 100 -4.53 -11.84 -6.44
CA LEU A 100 -3.60 -10.72 -6.62
C LEU A 100 -2.22 -11.22 -7.06
N THR A 101 -1.70 -10.67 -8.16
CA THR A 101 -0.37 -10.95 -8.69
C THR A 101 0.31 -9.68 -9.22
N VAL A 102 1.55 -9.80 -9.67
CA VAL A 102 2.34 -8.73 -10.28
C VAL A 102 2.68 -9.11 -11.72
N MET A 103 2.55 -8.17 -12.65
CA MET A 103 3.00 -8.31 -14.03
C MET A 103 4.51 -8.08 -14.13
N ASN A 104 5.13 -8.46 -15.26
CA ASN A 104 6.54 -8.19 -15.56
C ASN A 104 6.90 -6.69 -15.50
N SER A 105 5.92 -5.79 -15.55
CA SER A 105 6.07 -4.35 -15.39
C SER A 105 6.09 -3.88 -13.91
N ASN A 106 6.09 -4.81 -12.95
CA ASN A 106 5.94 -4.56 -11.51
C ASN A 106 4.60 -3.92 -11.09
N MET A 107 3.63 -3.90 -12.00
CA MET A 107 2.27 -3.45 -11.71
C MET A 107 1.43 -4.60 -11.16
N MET A 108 0.69 -4.34 -10.09
CA MET A 108 -0.26 -5.30 -9.52
C MET A 108 -1.48 -5.47 -10.42
N VAL A 109 -2.00 -6.70 -10.45
CA VAL A 109 -3.26 -7.05 -11.09
C VAL A 109 -4.06 -7.90 -10.10
N PRO A 110 -5.26 -7.47 -9.68
CA PRO A 110 -6.01 -6.27 -10.10
C PRO A 110 -5.33 -4.92 -9.74
N ALA A 111 -5.69 -3.84 -10.44
CA ALA A 111 -4.97 -2.56 -10.33
C ALA A 111 -5.22 -1.82 -9.01
N LYS A 112 -6.44 -1.93 -8.44
CA LYS A 112 -6.79 -1.32 -7.14
C LYS A 112 -6.41 -2.26 -6.01
N SER A 113 -5.11 -2.28 -5.74
CA SER A 113 -4.48 -3.19 -4.78
C SER A 113 -3.37 -2.50 -3.99
N VAL A 114 -3.07 -3.04 -2.82
CA VAL A 114 -2.00 -2.58 -1.93
C VAL A 114 -1.19 -3.79 -1.47
N THR A 115 0.13 -3.63 -1.44
CA THR A 115 1.06 -4.52 -0.73
C THR A 115 1.82 -3.69 0.29
N ALA A 116 1.93 -4.16 1.53
CA ALA A 116 2.62 -3.43 2.57
C ALA A 116 3.20 -4.37 3.63
N PHE A 117 4.16 -3.85 4.37
CA PHE A 117 4.62 -4.45 5.62
C PHE A 117 4.56 -3.44 6.77
N ILE A 118 4.46 -3.99 7.98
CA ILE A 118 4.40 -3.24 9.23
C ILE A 118 5.45 -3.84 10.16
N GLY A 119 6.38 -3.02 10.64
CA GLY A 119 7.35 -3.41 11.65
C GLY A 119 6.71 -3.44 13.03
N LEU A 120 7.07 -4.46 13.81
CA LEU A 120 6.64 -4.65 15.19
C LEU A 120 7.86 -4.59 16.11
N SER A 121 7.66 -4.09 17.33
CA SER A 121 8.67 -4.10 18.38
C SER A 121 8.04 -4.30 19.76
N GLU A 122 8.80 -4.89 20.67
CA GLU A 122 8.50 -4.87 22.10
C GLU A 122 8.96 -3.57 22.79
N GLY A 123 9.81 -2.78 22.14
CA GLY A 123 10.26 -1.47 22.62
C GLY A 123 9.54 -0.30 21.94
N GLU A 124 10.11 0.89 22.07
CA GLU A 124 9.65 2.06 21.31
C GLU A 124 10.14 1.98 19.85
N VAL A 125 9.19 1.99 18.92
CA VAL A 125 9.47 2.32 17.52
C VAL A 125 9.42 3.82 17.32
N ASP A 126 10.40 4.33 16.57
CA ASP A 126 10.39 5.70 16.12
C ASP A 126 9.19 5.90 15.19
N ARG A 127 8.20 6.65 15.66
CA ARG A 127 7.02 7.04 14.87
C ARG A 127 7.30 8.28 14.02
N SER A 128 8.57 8.68 13.86
CA SER A 128 8.95 9.96 13.25
C SER A 128 8.20 10.23 11.94
N THR A 129 7.44 11.34 12.04
CA THR A 129 6.68 12.09 11.04
C THR A 129 6.24 11.33 9.79
N ARG A 130 4.96 10.92 9.78
CA ARG A 130 4.18 10.90 8.54
C ARG A 130 4.16 12.31 7.96
N GLY A 131 4.75 12.52 6.78
CA GLY A 131 4.61 13.80 6.10
C GLY A 131 5.53 13.98 4.90
N CYS A 132 5.19 14.97 4.08
CA CYS A 132 6.04 15.39 2.97
C CYS A 132 7.44 15.86 3.42
N GLU A 133 7.63 16.16 4.71
CA GLU A 133 8.89 16.66 5.25
C GLU A 133 9.95 15.58 5.50
N SER A 134 9.53 14.35 5.75
CA SER A 134 10.38 13.17 5.99
C SER A 134 10.49 12.28 4.74
N CYS A 135 9.74 12.57 3.69
CA CYS A 135 9.75 11.84 2.43
C CYS A 135 11.06 12.08 1.65
N ASN A 136 11.70 11.02 1.15
CA ASN A 136 12.91 11.15 0.33
C ASN A 136 12.67 11.86 -1.01
N MET A 137 11.41 11.89 -1.48
CA MET A 137 11.03 12.64 -2.68
C MET A 137 10.76 14.11 -2.39
N LYS A 138 10.84 14.58 -1.14
CA LYS A 138 10.51 15.96 -0.71
C LYS A 138 10.94 16.99 -1.76
N ASP A 139 12.22 17.02 -2.13
CA ASP A 139 12.77 18.07 -3.00
C ASP A 139 12.28 18.02 -4.46
N ARG A 140 11.83 16.84 -4.93
CA ARG A 140 11.40 16.63 -6.32
C ARG A 140 9.93 16.24 -6.49
N CYS A 141 9.18 16.10 -5.40
CA CYS A 141 7.79 15.69 -5.40
C CYS A 141 6.90 16.78 -5.99
N LYS A 142 6.27 16.50 -7.13
CA LYS A 142 5.33 17.41 -7.78
C LYS A 142 4.07 17.66 -6.94
N PHE A 143 3.58 16.64 -6.24
CA PHE A 143 2.40 16.74 -5.36
C PHE A 143 2.63 17.74 -4.22
N ARG A 144 3.79 17.68 -3.55
CA ARG A 144 4.16 18.64 -2.50
C ARG A 144 4.20 20.08 -3.05
N LYS A 145 4.80 20.27 -4.22
CA LYS A 145 4.94 21.60 -4.85
C LYS A 145 3.58 22.20 -5.26
N SER A 146 2.62 21.37 -5.64
CA SER A 146 1.26 21.81 -5.98
C SER A 146 0.33 21.95 -4.77
N GLY A 147 0.84 21.84 -3.54
CA GLY A 147 0.03 21.88 -2.31
C GLY A 147 -0.84 20.63 -2.10
N GLY A 148 -0.60 19.56 -2.85
CA GLY A 148 -1.25 18.26 -2.69
C GLY A 148 -0.46 17.32 -1.79
N HIS A 149 -1.04 16.14 -1.53
CA HIS A 149 -0.39 15.04 -0.81
C HIS A 149 -0.32 13.80 -1.72
N CYS A 150 0.68 12.95 -1.50
CA CYS A 150 0.83 11.67 -2.21
C CYS A 150 0.35 10.53 -1.31
N GLY A 151 -0.57 9.70 -1.81
CA GLY A 151 -1.37 8.83 -0.92
C GLY A 151 -2.34 9.67 -0.08
N ASN A 152 -3.45 9.06 0.35
CA ASN A 152 -4.36 9.70 1.31
C ASN A 152 -3.78 9.64 2.73
#